data_AF-A0A370HR31-F1
#
_entry.id   AF-A0A370HR31-F1
#
_cell.length_a   1.000
_cell.length_b   1.000
_cell.length_c   1.000
_cell.angle_alpha   90.00
_cell.angle_beta   90.00
_cell.angle_gamma   90.00
#
_symmetry.space_group_name_H-M   'P 1'
#
loop_
_entity.id
_entity.type
_entity.pdbx_description
1 polymer ?
#
loop_
_entity_poly.entity_id
_entity_poly.type
_entity_poly.pdbx_seq_one_letter_code
_entity_poly.pdbx_strand_id
1 'polypeptide(L)'
;MASSIELVVLLSFAGLAGFIGLQLMWVRHRPPPVRRRPKRTAIDPIMGARDRIEIYDSGGSFIPMPGHLTTRDEMVAWMTKELPKLTADPPKG
;
A
#
# COMPACT_ATOMS: atom_id res chain seq x y z
N MET A 1 -10.99 47.15 43.21
CA MET A 1 -10.66 45.73 43.48
C MET A 1 -11.25 44.77 42.44
N ALA A 2 -12.30 45.11 41.68
CA ALA A 2 -12.89 44.25 40.64
C ALA A 2 -11.97 44.00 39.43
N SER A 3 -11.20 45.01 39.01
CA SER A 3 -10.32 44.96 37.83
C SER A 3 -9.20 43.92 37.94
N SER A 4 -8.70 43.67 39.15
CA SER A 4 -7.66 42.66 39.39
C SER A 4 -8.21 41.24 39.23
N ILE A 5 -9.46 41.01 39.64
CA ILE A 5 -10.12 39.70 39.53
C ILE A 5 -10.44 39.41 38.06
N GLU A 6 -10.95 40.40 37.33
CA GLU A 6 -11.21 40.29 35.89
C GLU A 6 -9.95 39.94 35.10
N LEU A 7 -8.82 40.59 35.41
CA LEU A 7 -7.53 40.27 34.79
C LEU A 7 -7.07 38.84 35.09
N VAL A 8 -7.20 38.38 36.34
CA VAL A 8 -6.83 37.01 36.74
C VAL A 8 -7.71 35.98 36.04
N VAL A 9 -9.01 36.25 35.90
CA VAL A 9 -9.95 35.39 35.17
C VAL A 9 -9.59 35.32 33.69
N LEU A 10 -9.33 36.47 33.04
CA LEU A 10 -8.94 36.52 31.64
C LEU A 10 -7.61 35.81 31.38
N LEU A 11 -6.61 35.99 32.26
CA LEU A 11 -5.31 35.32 32.14
C LEU A 11 -5.46 33.80 32.27
N SER A 12 -6.32 33.36 33.19
CA SER A 12 -6.60 31.94 33.42
C SER A 12 -7.29 31.31 32.22
N PHE A 13 -8.27 31.99 31.62
CA PHE A 13 -8.94 31.54 30.40
C PHE A 13 -8.00 31.49 29.20
N ALA A 14 -7.14 32.50 29.03
CA ALA A 14 -6.13 32.53 27.97
C ALA A 14 -5.14 31.37 28.10
N GLY A 15 -4.66 31.09 29.32
CA GLY A 15 -3.78 29.96 29.60
C GLY A 15 -4.44 28.61 29.33
N LEU A 16 -5.69 28.44 29.77
CA LEU A 16 -6.46 27.22 29.54
C LEU A 16 -6.70 26.97 28.03
N ALA A 17 -7.10 28.01 27.29
CA ALA A 17 -7.33 27.92 25.85
C ALA A 17 -6.04 27.57 25.10
N GLY A 18 -4.90 28.17 25.48
CA GLY A 18 -3.58 27.83 24.93
C GLY A 18 -3.18 26.38 25.20
N PHE A 19 -3.39 25.89 26.44
CA PHE A 19 -3.08 24.52 26.82
C PHE A 19 -3.94 23.49 26.07
N ILE A 20 -5.25 23.75 25.95
CA ILE A 20 -6.17 22.90 25.19
C ILE A 20 -5.78 22.88 23.70
N GLY A 21 -5.48 24.04 23.11
CA GLY A 21 -5.05 24.15 21.73
C GLY A 21 -3.77 23.35 21.44
N LEU A 22 -2.79 23.45 22.35
CA LEU A 22 -1.55 22.67 22.25
C LEU A 22 -1.82 21.17 22.33
N GLN A 23 -2.65 20.71 23.27
CA GLN A 23 -2.99 19.29 23.39
C GLN A 23 -3.70 18.75 22.15
N LEU A 24 -4.64 19.51 21.58
CA LEU A 24 -5.33 19.13 20.35
C LEU A 24 -4.38 19.07 19.16
N MET A 25 -3.45 20.02 19.04
CA MET A 25 -2.41 20.00 18.02
C MET A 25 -1.52 18.77 18.18
N TRP A 26 -1.10 18.44 19.40
CA TRP A 26 -0.30 17.26 19.68
C TRP A 26 -1.04 15.95 19.38
N VAL A 27 -2.33 15.84 19.69
CA VAL A 27 -3.15 14.66 19.36
C VAL A 27 -3.35 14.53 17.84
N ARG A 28 -3.56 15.64 17.14
CA ARG A 28 -3.76 15.67 15.67
C ARG A 28 -2.46 15.38 14.89
N HIS A 29 -1.31 15.75 15.44
CA HIS A 29 0.00 15.45 14.86
C HIS A 29 0.63 14.16 15.36
N ARG A 30 -0.07 13.36 16.17
CA ARG A 30 0.39 11.98 16.37
C ARG A 30 0.32 11.31 15.01
N PRO A 31 1.44 10.83 14.44
CA PRO A 31 1.36 9.98 13.29
C PRO A 31 0.37 8.85 13.64
N PRO A 32 -0.52 8.45 12.70
CA PRO A 32 -1.43 7.34 12.95
C PRO A 32 -0.61 6.23 13.58
N PRO A 33 -1.09 5.56 14.65
CA PRO A 33 -0.33 4.51 15.29
C PRO A 33 0.15 3.63 14.16
N VAL A 34 1.47 3.57 13.97
CA VAL A 34 2.08 2.66 13.00
C VAL A 34 1.60 1.33 13.53
N ARG A 35 0.48 0.84 12.98
CA ARG A 35 -0.04 -0.48 13.25
C ARG A 35 1.19 -1.29 12.97
N ARG A 36 1.82 -1.81 14.03
CA ARG A 36 2.89 -2.76 13.90
C ARG A 36 2.23 -3.84 13.08
N ARG A 37 2.47 -3.81 11.76
CA ARG A 37 2.08 -4.90 10.88
C ARG A 37 2.66 -6.09 11.62
N PRO A 38 1.86 -7.14 11.89
CA PRO A 38 2.46 -8.37 12.39
C PRO A 38 3.63 -8.63 11.48
N LYS A 39 4.82 -8.78 12.08
CA LYS A 39 6.07 -9.08 11.39
C LYS A 39 5.88 -10.48 10.79
N ARG A 40 5.06 -10.57 9.74
CA ARG A 40 4.97 -11.72 8.85
C ARG A 40 6.24 -11.66 8.05
N THR A 41 7.25 -12.28 8.62
CA THR A 41 8.19 -13.11 7.91
C THR A 41 7.45 -13.87 6.80
N ALA A 42 7.38 -13.26 5.63
CA ALA A 42 7.22 -13.92 4.34
C ALA A 42 7.33 -12.79 3.32
N ILE A 43 8.46 -12.81 2.62
CA ILE A 43 8.75 -12.08 1.41
C ILE A 43 7.48 -11.96 0.55
N ASP A 44 7.02 -10.75 0.30
CA ASP A 44 6.18 -10.46 -0.87
C ASP A 44 6.64 -9.09 -1.42
N PRO A 45 7.46 -9.07 -2.49
CA PRO A 45 8.21 -7.90 -2.92
C PRO A 45 7.39 -6.93 -3.78
N ILE A 46 6.06 -7.08 -3.82
CA ILE A 46 5.19 -6.34 -4.74
C ILE A 46 4.23 -5.44 -3.93
N MET A 47 4.74 -4.33 -3.40
CA MET A 47 3.90 -3.33 -2.72
C MET A 47 4.40 -1.89 -2.96
N GLY A 48 5.06 -1.61 -4.08
CA GLY A 48 5.19 -0.25 -4.58
C GLY A 48 3.91 0.19 -5.28
N ALA A 49 3.48 1.44 -5.10
CA ALA A 49 2.41 2.03 -5.94
C ALA A 49 2.76 2.00 -7.45
N ARG A 50 4.05 1.86 -7.76
CA ARG A 50 4.62 1.68 -9.10
C ARG A 50 4.37 0.29 -9.68
N ASP A 51 4.38 -0.75 -8.85
CA ASP A 51 4.23 -2.15 -9.28
C ASP A 51 2.78 -2.51 -9.64
N ARG A 52 1.82 -1.75 -9.12
CA ARG A 52 0.39 -1.99 -9.36
C ARG A 52 -0.04 -1.71 -10.80
N ILE A 53 0.70 -0.87 -11.52
CA ILE A 53 0.37 -0.49 -12.89
C ILE A 53 1.07 -1.47 -13.85
N GLU A 54 2.33 -1.83 -13.58
CA GLU A 54 3.12 -2.68 -14.48
C GLU A 54 2.68 -4.16 -14.50
N ILE A 55 2.16 -4.70 -13.39
CA ILE A 55 1.72 -6.10 -13.34
C ILE A 55 0.39 -6.31 -14.08
N TYR A 56 -0.50 -5.31 -14.07
CA TYR A 56 -1.81 -5.39 -14.72
C TYR A 56 -1.83 -4.81 -16.14
N ASP A 57 -0.83 -4.00 -16.50
CA ASP A 57 -0.61 -3.45 -17.84
C ASP A 57 0.53 -4.19 -18.57
N SER A 58 0.78 -5.45 -18.17
CA SER A 58 1.61 -6.36 -18.94
C SER A 58 0.82 -6.74 -20.20
N GLY A 59 0.95 -5.92 -21.25
CA GLY A 59 0.30 -6.06 -22.56
C GLY A 59 0.64 -7.34 -23.34
N GLY A 60 1.07 -8.41 -22.66
CA GLY A 60 1.18 -9.73 -23.23
C GLY A 60 -0.20 -10.33 -23.48
N SER A 61 -0.33 -11.03 -24.61
CA SER A 61 -1.56 -11.76 -24.94
C SER A 61 -1.88 -12.77 -23.82
N PHE A 62 -3.10 -12.72 -23.28
CA PHE A 62 -3.56 -13.72 -22.32
C PHE A 62 -3.56 -15.10 -23.00
N ILE A 63 -2.77 -16.04 -22.47
CA ILE A 63 -2.72 -17.43 -22.94
C ILE A 63 -3.60 -18.26 -21.99
N PRO A 64 -4.76 -18.78 -22.44
CA PRO A 64 -5.63 -19.57 -21.58
C PRO A 64 -4.98 -20.90 -21.21
N MET A 65 -5.23 -21.35 -19.98
CA MET A 65 -4.74 -22.64 -19.46
C MET A 65 -5.33 -23.81 -20.28
N PRO A 66 -4.50 -24.67 -20.92
CA PRO A 66 -5.00 -25.82 -21.66
C PRO A 66 -5.61 -26.87 -20.73
N GLY A 67 -6.77 -27.42 -21.11
CA GLY A 67 -7.52 -28.38 -20.28
C GLY A 67 -6.90 -29.77 -20.15
N HIS A 68 -5.86 -30.09 -20.93
CA HIS A 68 -5.17 -31.39 -20.91
C HIS A 68 -3.92 -31.40 -20.03
N LEU A 69 -3.58 -30.30 -19.36
CA LEU A 69 -2.43 -30.24 -18.45
C LEU A 69 -2.78 -30.80 -17.06
N THR A 70 -3.12 -32.10 -17.02
CA THR A 70 -3.56 -32.76 -15.79
C THR A 70 -2.38 -33.35 -15.00
N THR A 71 -1.31 -33.72 -15.70
CA THR A 71 -0.11 -34.31 -15.11
C THR A 71 1.08 -33.34 -15.16
N ARG A 72 2.06 -33.57 -14.28
CA ARG A 72 3.30 -32.77 -14.23
C ARG A 72 4.08 -32.86 -15.54
N ASP A 73 4.13 -34.05 -16.14
CA ASP A 73 4.90 -34.27 -17.38
C ASP A 73 4.26 -33.54 -18.56
N GLU A 74 2.92 -33.54 -18.65
CA GLU A 74 2.17 -32.74 -19.63
C GLU A 74 2.42 -31.24 -19.46
N MET A 75 2.40 -30.75 -18.21
CA MET A 75 2.68 -29.34 -17.90
C MET A 75 4.09 -28.94 -18.34
N VAL A 76 5.10 -29.75 -18.03
CA VAL A 76 6.50 -29.49 -18.40
C VAL A 76 6.67 -29.56 -19.92
N ALA A 77 6.07 -30.55 -20.58
CA ALA A 77 6.11 -30.68 -22.03
C ALA A 77 5.48 -29.46 -22.72
N TRP A 78 4.35 -28.98 -22.22
CA TRP A 78 3.68 -27.80 -22.75
C TRP A 78 4.48 -26.51 -22.53
N MET A 79 5.00 -26.30 -21.32
CA MET A 79 5.83 -25.12 -20.99
C MET A 79 7.11 -25.03 -21.83
N THR A 80 7.68 -26.17 -22.21
CA THR A 80 8.96 -26.21 -22.94
C THR A 80 8.80 -26.22 -24.45
N LYS A 81 7.71 -26.80 -24.98
CA LYS A 81 7.50 -26.94 -26.43
C LYS A 81 6.50 -25.97 -27.01
N GLU A 82 5.38 -25.74 -26.31
CA GLU A 82 4.24 -24.99 -26.87
C GLU A 82 4.23 -23.54 -26.41
N LEU A 83 4.51 -23.28 -25.13
CA LEU A 83 4.51 -21.91 -24.59
C LEU A 83 5.46 -20.96 -25.36
N PRO A 84 6.71 -21.35 -25.70
CA PRO A 84 7.61 -20.46 -26.43
C PRO A 84 7.12 -20.10 -27.83
N LYS A 85 6.35 -20.98 -28.48
CA LYS A 85 5.75 -20.72 -29.80
C LYS A 85 4.64 -19.67 -29.72
N LEU A 86 3.94 -19.62 -28.60
CA LEU A 86 2.84 -18.67 -28.35
C LEU A 86 3.34 -17.30 -27.90
N THR A 87 4.52 -17.24 -27.26
CA THR A 87 5.13 -15.99 -26.76
C THR A 87 6.22 -15.44 -27.67
N ALA A 88 6.66 -16.20 -28.69
CA ALA A 88 7.63 -15.71 -29.67
C ALA A 88 6.99 -14.61 -30.52
N ASP A 89 7.68 -13.46 -30.64
CA ASP A 89 7.26 -12.41 -31.55
C ASP A 89 7.18 -12.95 -32.99
N PRO A 90 6.12 -12.65 -33.74
CA PRO A 90 6.05 -13.03 -35.15
C PRO A 90 7.24 -12.38 -35.90
N PRO A 91 7.84 -13.10 -36.88
CA PRO A 91 8.94 -12.54 -37.65
C PRO A 91 8.49 -11.22 -38.28
N LYS A 92 9.20 -10.14 -37.97
CA LYS A 92 9.03 -8.84 -38.64
C LYS A 92 9.43 -9.03 -40.10
N GLY A 93 8.43 -9.22 -40.96
CA GLY A 93 8.58 -9.17 -42.42
C GLY A 93 8.75 -7.75 -42.92
#